data_AF-A0A0D4BX03-F1
#
_entry.id   AF-A0A0D4BX03-F1
#
_cell.length_a   1.000
_cell.length_b   1.000
_cell.length_c   1.000
_cell.angle_alpha   90.00
_cell.angle_beta   90.00
_cell.angle_gamma   90.00
#
_symmetry.space_group_name_H-M   'P 1'
#
loop_
_entity.id
_entity.type
_entity.pdbx_description
1 polymer ?
#
loop_
_entity_poly.entity_id
_entity_poly.type
_entity_poly.pdbx_seq_one_letter_code
_entity_poly.pdbx_strand_id
1 'polypeptide(L)' 'MADTEEFKAPSGQSSLLNSEPANWPEAVTATGDSAVDQVLGGLDELPETPIDEHPASYQRLHDELLAELESGPGNATT' A
#
# COMPACT_ATOMS: atom_id res chain seq x y z
N MET A 1 -34.78 7.03 -28.20
CA MET A 1 -34.66 6.23 -26.96
C MET A 1 -33.23 5.72 -26.94
N ALA A 2 -32.37 6.31 -26.10
CA ALA A 2 -31.00 5.84 -25.93
C ALA A 2 -30.99 4.86 -24.75
N ASP A 3 -30.51 3.65 -25.01
CA ASP A 3 -30.36 2.58 -24.03
C ASP A 3 -29.23 2.96 -23.08
N THR A 4 -29.57 3.23 -21.82
CA THR A 4 -28.60 3.41 -20.75
C THR A 4 -28.28 2.02 -20.25
N GLU A 5 -27.21 1.43 -20.76
CA GLU A 5 -26.66 0.18 -20.24
C GLU A 5 -26.14 0.45 -18.82
N GLU A 6 -27.02 0.19 -17.84
CA GLU A 6 -26.72 0.18 -16.42
C GLU A 6 -25.55 -0.77 -16.18
N PHE A 7 -24.39 -0.22 -15.83
CA PHE A 7 -23.21 -0.99 -15.46
C PHE A 7 -23.51 -1.73 -14.15
N LYS A 8 -24.14 -2.90 -14.26
CA LYS A 8 -24.46 -3.77 -13.14
C LYS A 8 -23.15 -4.33 -12.59
N ALA A 9 -22.59 -3.65 -11.60
CA ALA A 9 -21.47 -4.16 -10.82
C ALA A 9 -21.80 -5.59 -10.35
N PRO A 10 -20.87 -6.55 -10.45
CA PRO A 10 -21.12 -7.92 -10.03
C PRO A 10 -21.48 -7.92 -8.54
N SER A 11 -22.73 -8.28 -8.24
CA SER A 11 -23.33 -8.28 -6.91
C SER A 11 -22.71 -9.30 -5.92
N GLY A 12 -21.52 -9.83 -6.23
CA GLY A 12 -20.82 -10.86 -5.46
C GLY A 12 -19.72 -10.35 -4.53
N GLN A 13 -19.31 -9.08 -4.61
CA GLN A 13 -18.25 -8.54 -3.75
C GLN A 13 -18.75 -7.96 -2.42
N SER A 14 -20.06 -7.72 -2.28
CA SER A 14 -20.64 -7.16 -1.04
C SER A 14 -20.69 -8.13 0.14
N SER A 15 -20.49 -9.44 -0.08
CA SER A 15 -20.53 -10.47 0.98
C SER A 15 -19.19 -10.68 1.71
N LEU A 16 -18.09 -10.03 1.30
CA LEU A 16 -16.80 -10.13 2.02
C LEU A 16 -16.72 -9.19 3.23
N LEU A 17 -17.71 -8.31 3.42
CA LEU A 17 -17.83 -7.41 4.57
C LEU A 17 -18.56 -8.08 5.75
N ASN A 18 -18.47 -9.40 5.90
CA ASN A 18 -18.84 -10.05 7.16
C ASN A 18 -17.98 -9.40 8.24
N SER A 19 -18.60 -8.69 9.19
CA SER A 19 -17.95 -7.83 10.20
C SER A 19 -17.14 -8.60 11.24
N GLU A 20 -16.37 -9.61 10.83
CA GLU A 20 -15.26 -10.10 11.64
C GLU A 20 -14.26 -8.94 11.77
N PRO A 21 -13.83 -8.62 13.00
CA PRO A 21 -12.76 -7.64 13.18
C PRO A 21 -11.57 -8.14 12.37
N ALA A 22 -11.11 -7.33 11.43
CA ALA A 22 -9.97 -7.67 10.61
C ALA A 22 -8.81 -8.10 11.54
N ASN A 23 -8.33 -9.32 11.36
CA ASN A 23 -7.16 -9.83 12.07
C ASN A 23 -5.94 -9.16 11.43
N TRP A 24 -5.73 -7.90 11.80
CA TRP A 24 -4.56 -7.16 11.38
C TRP A 24 -3.35 -7.69 12.14
N PRO A 25 -2.24 -7.96 11.44
CA PRO A 25 -1.01 -8.34 12.12
C PRO A 25 -0.56 -7.21 13.05
N GLU A 26 -0.23 -7.56 14.31
CA GLU A 26 0.24 -6.58 15.30
C GLU A 26 1.65 -6.07 15.00
N ALA A 27 2.40 -6.76 14.14
CA ALA A 27 3.77 -6.40 13.79
C ALA A 27 4.03 -6.62 12.29
N VAL A 28 4.87 -5.76 11.74
CA VAL A 28 5.38 -5.89 10.37
C VAL A 28 6.48 -6.95 10.37
N THR A 29 6.30 -7.99 9.55
CA THR A 29 7.39 -8.93 9.24
C THR A 29 8.35 -8.31 8.23
N ALA A 30 9.65 -8.44 8.50
CA ALA A 30 10.70 -8.04 7.56
C ALA A 30 10.52 -8.74 6.21
N THR A 31 10.73 -7.98 5.14
CA THR A 31 10.63 -8.42 3.75
C THR A 31 11.83 -9.26 3.31
N GLY A 32 12.94 -9.15 4.05
CA GLY A 32 14.21 -9.79 3.72
C GLY A 32 15.12 -8.92 2.84
N ASP A 33 14.64 -7.75 2.43
CA ASP A 33 15.42 -6.72 1.75
C ASP A 33 15.57 -5.50 2.66
N SER A 34 16.81 -5.18 3.04
CA SER A 34 17.08 -4.12 4.02
C SER A 34 16.73 -2.72 3.52
N ALA A 35 16.76 -2.48 2.21
CA ALA A 35 16.37 -1.19 1.65
C ALA A 35 14.85 -1.03 1.71
N VAL A 36 14.11 -2.08 1.34
CA VAL A 36 12.65 -2.10 1.46
C VAL A 36 12.21 -1.99 2.93
N ASP A 37 12.86 -2.73 3.84
CA ASP A 37 12.56 -2.68 5.27
C ASP A 37 12.80 -1.29 5.87
N GLN A 38 13.82 -0.56 5.39
CA GLN A 38 14.09 0.81 5.81
C GLN A 38 13.01 1.79 5.35
N VAL A 39 12.55 1.67 4.09
CA VAL A 39 11.46 2.50 3.56
C VAL A 39 10.17 2.21 4.32
N LEU A 40 9.83 0.94 4.56
CA LEU A 40 8.62 0.55 5.28
C LEU A 40 8.60 1.02 6.74
N GLY A 41 9.76 1.26 7.36
CA GLY A 41 9.85 1.84 8.71
C GLY A 41 9.19 3.21 8.84
N GLY A 42 9.03 3.97 7.75
CA GLY A 42 8.28 5.23 7.77
C GLY A 42 6.78 5.08 8.09
N LEU A 43 6.23 3.86 7.99
CA LEU A 43 4.84 3.58 8.37
C LEU A 43 4.61 3.63 9.89
N ASP A 44 5.66 3.49 10.71
CA ASP A 44 5.55 3.59 12.17
C ASP A 44 5.14 5.00 12.63
N GLU A 45 5.32 6.03 11.80
CA GLU A 45 4.96 7.41 12.10
C GLU A 45 3.46 7.73 11.81
N LEU A 46 2.78 6.88 11.03
CA LEU A 46 1.38 7.11 10.63
C LEU A 46 0.38 7.23 11.79
N PRO A 47 0.44 6.41 12.86
CA PRO A 47 -0.49 6.51 13.99
C PRO A 47 -0.44 7.87 14.69
N GLU A 48 0.71 8.55 14.64
CA GLU A 48 0.93 9.87 15.25
C GLU A 48 0.64 11.02 14.26
N THR A 49 0.47 10.70 12.99
CA THR A 49 0.27 11.68 11.90
C THR A 49 -1.23 11.94 11.68
N PRO A 50 -1.67 13.19 11.43
CA PRO A 50 -3.05 13.48 11.05
C PRO A 50 -3.46 12.75 9.76
N ILE A 51 -4.71 12.28 9.71
CA ILE A 51 -5.23 11.52 8.56
C ILE A 51 -5.10 12.30 7.25
N ASP A 52 -5.28 13.63 7.28
CA ASP A 52 -5.14 14.48 6.09
C ASP A 52 -3.70 14.49 5.51
N GLU A 53 -2.71 14.12 6.31
CA GLU A 53 -1.30 14.06 5.92
C GLU A 53 -0.87 12.64 5.47
N HIS A 54 -1.66 11.61 5.79
CA HIS A 54 -1.38 10.22 5.38
C HIS A 54 -1.20 10.06 3.86
N PRO A 55 -1.99 10.70 2.98
CA PRO A 55 -1.79 10.59 1.53
C PRO A 55 -0.39 11.01 1.09
N ALA A 56 0.18 12.05 1.70
CA ALA A 56 1.52 12.52 1.39
C ALA A 56 2.58 11.51 1.85
N SER A 57 2.41 10.93 3.04
CA SER A 57 3.29 9.86 3.54
C SER A 57 3.26 8.63 2.65
N TYR A 58 2.07 8.18 2.22
CA TYR A 58 1.95 7.05 1.30
C TYR A 58 2.57 7.34 -0.07
N GLN A 59 2.35 8.54 -0.62
CA GLN A 59 2.95 8.92 -1.90
C GLN A 59 4.48 8.86 -1.82
N ARG A 60 5.06 9.42 -0.75
CA ARG A 60 6.50 9.38 -0.53
C ARG A 60 7.04 7.95 -0.44
N LEU A 61 6.37 7.07 0.30
CA LEU A 61 6.76 5.67 0.40
C LEU A 61 6.72 4.97 -0.96
N HIS A 62 5.69 5.24 -1.77
CA HIS A 62 5.61 4.69 -3.12
C HIS A 62 6.76 5.18 -4.02
N ASP A 63 7.12 6.45 -3.94
CA ASP A 63 8.24 7.03 -4.70
C ASP A 63 9.59 6.42 -4.26
N GLU A 64 9.81 6.24 -2.95
CA GLU A 64 11.03 5.62 -2.40
C GLU A 64 11.16 4.13 -2.78
N LEU A 65 10.06 3.37 -2.71
CA LEU A 65 10.04 1.97 -3.15
C LEU A 65 10.29 1.85 -4.65
N LEU A 66 9.73 2.75 -5.46
CA LEU A 66 9.98 2.77 -6.90
C LEU A 66 11.45 3.08 -7.20
N ALA A 67 12.05 4.05 -6.50
CA ALA A 67 13.46 4.39 -6.65
C ALA A 67 14.38 3.20 -6.34
N GLU A 68 14.07 2.41 -5.31
CA GLU A 68 14.83 1.20 -4.99
C GLU A 68 14.72 0.13 -6.09
N LEU A 69 13.52 -0.07 -6.63
CA LEU A 69 13.30 -0.98 -7.76
C LEU A 69 14.04 -0.53 -9.03
N GLU A 70 14.10 0.78 -9.28
CA GLU A 70 14.83 1.37 -10.40
C GLU A 70 16.35 1.30 -10.23
N SER A 71 16.84 1.33 -8.98
CA SER A 71 18.25 1.14 -8.65
C SER A 71 18.70 -0.29 -9.00
N GLY A 72 17.93 -1.31 -8.60
CA GLY A 72 18.16 -2.72 -8.92
C GLY A 72 19.49 -3.31 -8.41
N PRO A 73 19.61 -4.65 -8.22
CA PRO A 73 20.87 -5.30 -7.81
C PRO A 73 21.93 -5.38 -8.95
N GLY A 74 22.00 -4.39 -9.83
CA GLY A 74 22.80 -4.42 -11.06
C GLY A 74 23.34 -3.07 -11.57
N ASN A 75 23.04 -1.95 -10.91
CA ASN A 75 23.62 -0.64 -11.27
C ASN A 75 25.00 -0.36 -10.61
N ALA A 76 25.47 -1.23 -9.71
CA ALA A 76 26.74 -1.10 -9.00
C ALA A 76 27.90 -1.93 -9.62
N THR A 77 27.96 -2.07 -10.95
CA THR A 77 29.16 -2.61 -11.64
C THR A 77 29.79 -1.55 -12.55
N THR A 78 30.70 -0.75 -11.99
CA THR A 78 31.85 -0.14 -12.68
C THR A 78 32.77 0.54 -11.68
#